data_AF-A0A9W9VFK1-F1
#
_entry.id   AF-A0A9W9VFK1-F1
#
_cell.length_a   1.000
_cell.length_b   1.000
_cell.length_c   1.000
_cell.angle_alpha   90.00
_cell.angle_beta   90.00
_cell.angle_gamma   90.00
#
_symmetry.space_group_name_H-M   'P 1'
#
loop_
_entity.id
_entity.type
_entity.pdbx_description
1 polymer ?
#
loop_
_entity_poly.entity_id
_entity_poly.type
_entity_poly.pdbx_seq_one_letter_code
_entity_poly.pdbx_strand_id
1 'polypeptide(L)'
;MDLTDIVPSAFIPKPLTVVVVGTGVSGIQFAHDVTASLKDVDLQIFDRNPCLGGTWYLNNYPGCTCDVPSHTYQFSWAPNPLWSSLYPPAREIHQYLEDVVDKHNLRRFMTFNTECVSANWDEKSSKWEIVFRNVQSTFERTIWADIFVYAVGRLNNYKVPRIPGQDKFQGKQVHTANWPSRMNVKKKRVIVIGNGASSVQCTAALQPVVSKVINIARGPTWIVPHVFSDDGAVQRHYSSEQKNALQLSPPKYYDFRIGLEKKLAAGFPGLWKGTRSQARFTSLSESFMKSKIADQKLLDALLPDFEAGCRRFTPGGPYLDALQQPNAEYLRDSISELTSEGLITSSGRNIECDIIVYATGFEPYQPRFPVIGRAGQSLSKAWDREGPCESYMAAMVAGFPNFFDKNANGKIIVPWPGTVLHYYAATEIIRWEDFDLEYENPAEKYASFGNGVTADGFVPDRFPWVIPPLQQKHPISLSSGSPEKPLLVQGRI
;
A
#
# COMPACT_ATOMS: atom_id res chain seq x y z
N MET A 1 -29.65 53.04 8.41
CA MET A 1 -28.60 52.36 9.17
C MET A 1 -28.13 51.26 8.27
N ASP A 2 -26.93 51.40 7.71
CA ASP A 2 -26.38 50.45 6.74
C ASP A 2 -26.02 49.16 7.47
N LEU A 3 -26.68 48.05 7.13
CA LEU A 3 -26.50 46.75 7.79
C LEU A 3 -25.23 46.02 7.30
N THR A 4 -24.48 46.60 6.37
CA THR A 4 -23.27 46.01 5.79
C THR A 4 -22.05 46.04 6.73
N ASP A 5 -22.09 46.82 7.81
CA ASP A 5 -21.01 46.95 8.81
C ASP A 5 -21.24 46.13 10.10
N ILE A 6 -22.28 45.31 10.17
CA ILE A 6 -22.54 44.45 11.33
C ILE A 6 -21.82 43.10 11.15
N VAL A 7 -20.62 42.97 11.72
CA VAL A 7 -19.96 41.67 11.87
C VAL A 7 -20.68 40.89 13.00
N PRO A 8 -21.27 39.71 12.74
CA PRO A 8 -21.91 38.92 13.79
C PRO A 8 -20.90 38.57 14.89
N SER A 9 -21.15 39.02 16.12
CA SER A 9 -20.29 38.73 17.28
C SER A 9 -20.51 37.32 17.85
N ALA A 10 -21.48 36.58 17.32
CA ALA A 10 -21.73 35.17 17.61
C ALA A 10 -21.75 34.39 16.28
N PHE A 11 -21.12 33.21 16.27
CA PHE A 11 -20.97 32.31 15.11
C PHE A 11 -20.05 32.82 13.99
N ILE A 12 -18.87 33.36 14.32
CA ILE A 12 -17.78 33.44 13.35
C ILE A 12 -17.33 32.00 13.05
N PRO A 13 -17.51 31.48 11.82
CA PRO A 13 -17.05 30.14 11.48
C PRO A 13 -15.55 30.06 11.71
N LYS A 14 -15.11 29.12 12.54
CA LYS A 14 -13.69 28.82 12.71
C LYS A 14 -13.31 27.70 11.78
N PRO A 15 -12.12 27.75 11.15
CA PRO A 15 -11.63 26.62 10.38
C PRO A 15 -11.61 25.35 11.23
N LEU A 16 -12.02 24.23 10.64
CA LEU A 16 -11.90 22.92 11.28
C LEU A 16 -10.42 22.57 11.38
N THR A 17 -9.96 22.24 12.58
CA THR A 17 -8.59 21.75 12.78
C THR A 17 -8.55 20.28 12.43
N VAL A 18 -7.79 19.94 11.39
CA VAL A 18 -7.63 18.57 10.90
C VAL A 18 -6.17 18.16 11.08
N VAL A 19 -5.97 17.08 11.86
CA VAL A 19 -4.64 16.49 12.04
C VAL A 19 -4.58 15.17 11.29
N VAL A 20 -3.56 15.03 10.45
CA VAL A 20 -3.24 13.79 9.72
C VAL A 20 -1.92 13.24 10.25
N VAL A 21 -1.85 11.92 10.46
CA VAL A 21 -0.58 11.26 10.80
C VAL A 21 -0.15 10.36 9.65
N GLY A 22 0.98 10.72 9.02
CA GLY A 22 1.60 10.03 7.90
C GLY A 22 1.67 10.89 6.64
N THR A 23 2.87 11.01 6.07
CA THR A 23 3.17 11.75 4.82
C THR A 23 3.47 10.81 3.66
N GLY A 24 2.89 9.61 3.68
CA GLY A 24 2.87 8.71 2.53
C GLY A 24 1.82 9.13 1.50
N VAL A 25 1.58 8.26 0.51
CA VAL A 25 0.60 8.49 -0.58
C VAL A 25 -0.76 8.98 -0.08
N SER A 26 -1.28 8.40 1.02
CA SER A 26 -2.58 8.80 1.59
C SER A 26 -2.57 10.21 2.18
N GLY A 27 -1.53 10.61 2.91
CA GLY A 27 -1.43 11.96 3.49
C GLY A 27 -1.23 13.03 2.42
N ILE A 28 -0.47 12.70 1.36
CA ILE A 28 -0.29 13.59 0.20
C ILE A 28 -1.62 13.79 -0.55
N GLN A 29 -2.38 12.70 -0.78
CA GLN A 29 -3.72 12.79 -1.38
C GLN A 29 -4.65 13.68 -0.55
N PHE A 30 -4.69 13.47 0.77
CA PHE A 30 -5.53 14.26 1.66
C PHE A 30 -5.15 15.75 1.63
N ALA A 31 -3.86 16.08 1.66
CA ALA A 31 -3.38 17.45 1.52
C ALA A 31 -3.83 18.09 0.19
N HIS A 32 -3.72 17.35 -0.92
CA HIS A 32 -4.22 17.81 -2.21
C HIS A 32 -5.73 18.08 -2.16
N ASP A 33 -6.53 17.15 -1.65
CA ASP A 33 -8.00 17.26 -1.63
C ASP A 33 -8.48 18.41 -0.74
N VAL A 34 -7.80 18.66 0.38
CA VAL A 34 -8.05 19.85 1.21
C VAL A 34 -7.82 21.13 0.38
N THR A 35 -6.72 21.22 -0.36
CA THR A 35 -6.43 22.41 -1.17
C THR A 35 -7.33 22.57 -2.40
N ALA A 36 -7.82 21.46 -2.95
CA ALA A 36 -8.60 21.45 -4.18
C ALA A 36 -10.10 21.64 -3.94
N SER A 37 -10.62 21.11 -2.82
CA SER A 37 -12.05 20.87 -2.66
C SER A 37 -12.64 21.34 -1.33
N LEU A 38 -11.81 21.59 -0.31
CA LEU A 38 -12.28 22.00 1.01
C LEU A 38 -12.02 23.49 1.27
N LYS A 39 -12.89 24.10 2.06
CA LYS A 39 -12.76 25.48 2.56
C LYS A 39 -12.76 25.46 4.07
N ASP A 40 -12.14 26.46 4.69
CA ASP A 40 -12.15 26.65 6.14
C ASP A 40 -11.61 25.42 6.90
N VAL A 41 -10.45 24.92 6.47
CA VAL A 41 -9.72 23.82 7.11
C VAL A 41 -8.31 24.29 7.49
N ASP A 42 -7.95 24.13 8.76
CA ASP A 42 -6.57 24.23 9.25
C ASP A 42 -5.95 22.83 9.29
N LEU A 43 -5.08 22.53 8.32
CA LEU A 43 -4.51 21.21 8.10
C LEU A 43 -3.09 21.12 8.65
N GLN A 44 -2.84 20.12 9.49
CA GLN A 44 -1.51 19.77 9.96
C GLN A 44 -1.24 18.27 9.75
N ILE A 45 -0.10 17.94 9.13
CA ILE A 45 0.30 16.57 8.82
C ILE A 45 1.64 16.28 9.51
N PHE A 46 1.71 15.19 10.26
CA PHE A 46 2.92 14.80 10.99
C PHE A 46 3.46 13.47 10.50
N ASP A 47 4.78 13.36 10.41
CA ASP A 47 5.48 12.10 10.15
C ASP A 47 6.68 11.94 11.07
N ARG A 48 6.87 10.71 11.56
CA ARG A 48 8.04 10.34 12.36
C ARG A 48 9.33 10.30 11.53
N ASN A 49 9.20 10.05 10.23
CA ASN A 49 10.34 10.01 9.33
C ASN A 49 10.88 11.42 9.07
N PRO A 50 12.16 11.56 8.70
CA PRO A 50 12.76 12.87 8.41
C PRO A 50 12.31 13.48 7.08
N CYS A 51 11.60 12.71 6.23
CA CYS A 51 11.03 13.16 4.97
C CYS A 51 9.75 12.37 4.64
N LEU A 52 9.09 12.75 3.55
CA LEU A 52 7.85 12.13 3.08
C LEU A 52 8.09 10.81 2.34
N GLY A 53 7.00 10.14 1.97
CA GLY A 53 7.01 8.99 1.06
C GLY A 53 6.56 7.67 1.69
N GLY A 54 6.52 7.59 3.02
CA GLY A 54 6.01 6.43 3.75
C GLY A 54 6.73 5.13 3.37
N THR A 55 5.99 4.16 2.83
CA THR A 55 6.55 2.87 2.38
C THR A 55 7.70 3.02 1.38
N TRP A 56 7.64 4.01 0.48
CA TRP A 56 8.66 4.22 -0.55
C TRP A 56 9.93 4.89 -0.03
N TYR A 57 9.84 5.60 1.09
CA TYR A 57 11.00 6.07 1.83
C TYR A 57 11.67 4.94 2.62
N LEU A 58 10.87 4.16 3.35
CA LEU A 58 11.37 3.11 4.24
C LEU A 58 11.97 1.90 3.50
N ASN A 59 11.34 1.49 2.40
CA ASN A 59 11.76 0.31 1.65
C ASN A 59 12.70 0.70 0.52
N ASN A 60 14.02 0.62 0.78
CA ASN A 60 15.06 0.91 -0.21
C ASN A 60 15.95 -0.30 -0.57
N TYR A 61 15.55 -1.51 -0.15
CA TYR A 61 16.32 -2.73 -0.40
C TYR A 61 16.55 -2.98 -1.91
N PRO A 62 17.64 -3.68 -2.29
CA PRO A 62 17.96 -3.97 -3.70
C PRO A 62 16.79 -4.65 -4.41
N GLY A 63 16.42 -4.15 -5.59
CA GLY A 63 15.32 -4.68 -6.39
C GLY A 63 13.92 -4.24 -5.95
N CYS A 64 13.78 -3.40 -4.93
CA CYS A 64 12.47 -2.88 -4.51
C CYS A 64 11.81 -2.08 -5.64
N THR A 65 10.60 -2.51 -6.02
CA THR A 65 9.75 -1.89 -7.05
C THR A 65 8.27 -2.19 -6.78
N CYS A 66 7.36 -1.50 -7.48
CA CYS A 66 5.93 -1.78 -7.43
C CYS A 66 5.58 -2.98 -8.32
N ASP A 67 4.51 -3.71 -7.97
CA ASP A 67 4.04 -4.88 -8.74
C ASP A 67 3.01 -4.51 -9.83
N VAL A 68 2.66 -3.23 -9.94
CA VAL A 68 1.75 -2.66 -10.94
C VAL A 68 2.51 -1.61 -11.76
N PRO A 69 2.19 -1.41 -13.04
CA PRO A 69 2.83 -0.36 -13.84
C PRO A 69 2.79 1.00 -13.14
N SER A 70 3.91 1.72 -13.02
CA SER A 70 3.92 3.03 -12.34
C SER A 70 3.06 4.10 -13.04
N HIS A 71 2.78 3.89 -14.32
CA HIS A 71 1.84 4.68 -15.11
C HIS A 71 0.38 4.56 -14.62
N THR A 72 0.02 3.50 -13.92
CA THR A 72 -1.27 3.35 -13.22
C THR A 72 -1.12 3.53 -11.71
N TYR A 73 0.08 3.36 -11.15
CA TYR A 73 0.41 3.61 -9.75
C TYR A 73 1.03 4.99 -9.52
N GLN A 74 0.19 6.01 -9.68
CA GLN A 74 0.52 7.42 -9.51
C GLN A 74 -0.75 8.20 -9.17
N PHE A 75 -0.63 9.46 -8.73
CA PHE A 75 -1.80 10.30 -8.54
C PHE A 75 -2.45 10.64 -9.88
N SER A 76 -3.76 10.44 -9.95
CA SER A 76 -4.56 10.74 -11.14
C SER A 76 -4.47 12.21 -11.57
N TRP A 77 -4.36 13.10 -10.58
CA TRP A 77 -4.22 14.56 -10.74
C TRP A 77 -2.77 15.04 -10.95
N ALA A 78 -1.78 14.15 -10.78
CA ALA A 78 -0.37 14.45 -11.06
C ALA A 78 0.31 13.32 -11.85
N PRO A 79 -0.08 13.10 -13.12
CA PRO A 79 0.55 12.09 -13.97
C PRO A 79 2.02 12.39 -14.26
N ASN A 80 2.84 11.35 -14.33
CA ASN A 80 4.26 11.39 -14.70
C ASN A 80 4.53 10.59 -15.99
N PRO A 81 4.72 11.25 -17.16
CA PRO A 81 5.07 10.58 -18.40
C PRO A 81 6.54 10.17 -18.52
N LEU A 82 7.36 10.49 -17.52
CA LEU A 82 8.82 10.34 -17.58
C LEU A 82 9.37 9.13 -16.81
N TRP A 83 8.50 8.23 -16.34
CA TRP A 83 8.94 6.99 -15.70
C TRP A 83 9.98 6.26 -16.55
N SER A 84 11.08 5.82 -15.93
CA SER A 84 12.22 5.22 -16.61
C SER A 84 11.95 3.81 -17.14
N SER A 85 11.04 3.09 -16.49
CA SER A 85 10.56 1.77 -16.90
C SER A 85 9.12 1.53 -16.47
N LEU A 86 8.55 0.41 -16.92
CA LEU A 86 7.18 0.01 -16.53
C LEU A 86 7.06 -0.20 -15.01
N TYR A 87 8.09 -0.79 -14.39
CA TYR A 87 8.22 -1.02 -12.95
C TYR A 87 9.53 -0.38 -12.45
N PRO A 88 9.55 0.94 -12.23
CA PRO A 88 10.74 1.69 -11.83
C PRO A 88 11.18 1.33 -10.40
N PRO A 89 12.45 1.56 -10.05
CA PRO A 89 12.93 1.30 -8.69
C PRO A 89 12.24 2.20 -7.66
N ALA A 90 12.12 1.72 -6.42
CA ALA A 90 11.47 2.42 -5.31
C ALA A 90 11.92 3.88 -5.13
N ARG A 91 13.23 4.16 -5.35
CA ARG A 91 13.79 5.51 -5.28
C ARG A 91 13.17 6.50 -6.28
N GLU A 92 12.77 6.02 -7.46
CA GLU A 92 12.15 6.87 -8.48
C GLU A 92 10.69 7.16 -8.11
N ILE A 93 9.98 6.19 -7.52
CA ILE A 93 8.64 6.40 -6.97
C ILE A 93 8.69 7.38 -5.80
N HIS A 94 9.67 7.26 -4.90
CA HIS A 94 9.88 8.23 -3.82
C HIS A 94 10.16 9.63 -4.38
N GLN A 95 11.06 9.76 -5.37
CA GLN A 95 11.33 11.05 -6.01
C GLN A 95 10.07 11.67 -6.64
N TYR A 96 9.26 10.86 -7.32
CA TYR A 96 7.96 11.33 -7.85
C TYR A 96 7.06 11.92 -6.75
N LEU A 97 7.01 11.30 -5.57
CA LEU A 97 6.21 11.84 -4.45
C LEU A 97 6.77 13.17 -3.92
N GLU A 98 8.09 13.31 -3.83
CA GLU A 98 8.74 14.58 -3.46
C GLU A 98 8.40 15.68 -4.48
N ASP A 99 8.58 15.38 -5.77
CA ASP A 99 8.31 16.31 -6.86
C ASP A 99 6.85 16.77 -6.89
N VAL A 100 5.90 15.86 -6.66
CA VAL A 100 4.46 16.17 -6.58
C VAL A 100 4.17 17.09 -5.40
N VAL A 101 4.71 16.79 -4.22
CA VAL A 101 4.47 17.60 -3.02
C VAL A 101 5.03 19.01 -3.18
N ASP A 102 6.21 19.16 -3.79
CA ASP A 102 6.81 20.47 -4.03
C ASP A 102 6.07 21.24 -5.12
N LYS A 103 5.76 20.60 -6.25
CA LYS A 103 5.03 21.22 -7.37
C LYS A 103 3.67 21.79 -6.95
N HIS A 104 2.99 21.12 -6.02
CA HIS A 104 1.67 21.53 -5.53
C HIS A 104 1.74 22.29 -4.19
N ASN A 105 2.96 22.65 -3.74
CA ASN A 105 3.22 23.38 -2.49
C ASN A 105 2.59 22.70 -1.25
N LEU A 106 2.46 21.37 -1.25
CA LEU A 106 1.78 20.63 -0.18
C LEU A 106 2.68 20.47 1.06
N ARG A 107 4.00 20.65 0.90
CA ARG A 107 4.97 20.52 2.01
C ARG A 107 4.68 21.47 3.17
N ARG A 108 4.03 22.61 2.91
CA ARG A 108 3.64 23.60 3.92
C ARG A 108 2.77 23.05 5.06
N PHE A 109 2.06 21.94 4.82
CA PHE A 109 1.23 21.28 5.84
C PHE A 109 2.00 20.23 6.64
N MET A 110 3.23 19.89 6.27
CA MET A 110 3.94 18.71 6.76
C MET A 110 5.02 19.07 7.78
N THR A 111 5.03 18.36 8.90
CA THR A 111 6.09 18.43 9.90
C THR A 111 6.71 17.04 10.10
N PHE A 112 8.01 16.95 9.91
CA PHE A 112 8.79 15.71 9.97
C PHE A 112 9.44 15.50 11.34
N ASN A 113 10.09 14.34 11.53
CA ASN A 113 10.73 13.94 12.79
C ASN A 113 9.78 14.09 14.01
N THR A 114 8.48 13.87 13.80
CA THR A 114 7.45 14.09 14.80
C THR A 114 6.55 12.85 14.86
N GLU A 115 6.75 12.03 15.88
CA GLU A 115 6.00 10.80 16.11
C GLU A 115 4.72 11.08 16.91
N CYS A 116 3.60 10.51 16.47
CA CYS A 116 2.37 10.51 17.27
C CYS A 116 2.49 9.44 18.37
N VAL A 117 2.34 9.86 19.62
CA VAL A 117 2.46 9.00 20.82
C VAL A 117 1.10 8.47 21.24
N SER A 118 0.05 9.28 21.14
CA SER A 118 -1.33 8.87 21.44
C SER A 118 -2.35 9.82 20.81
N ALA A 119 -3.57 9.33 20.60
CA ALA A 119 -4.73 10.14 20.26
C ALA A 119 -5.92 9.73 21.13
N ASN A 120 -6.50 10.66 21.88
CA ASN A 120 -7.61 10.41 22.81
C ASN A 120 -8.81 11.30 22.45
N TRP A 121 -9.99 10.71 22.32
CA TRP A 121 -11.23 11.46 22.16
C TRP A 121 -11.66 12.08 23.49
N ASP A 122 -11.89 13.38 23.49
CA ASP A 122 -12.47 14.10 24.62
C ASP A 122 -13.95 14.42 24.36
N GLU A 123 -14.84 13.82 25.15
CA GLU A 123 -16.28 14.01 25.00
C GLU A 123 -16.71 15.45 25.31
N LYS A 124 -16.00 16.13 26.22
CA LYS A 124 -16.39 17.48 26.67
C LYS A 124 -16.20 18.52 25.57
N SER A 125 -15.08 18.46 24.86
CA SER A 125 -14.76 19.37 23.77
C SER A 125 -15.13 18.84 22.40
N SER A 126 -15.50 17.55 22.29
CA SER A 126 -15.76 16.87 21.02
C SER A 126 -14.57 16.98 20.05
N LYS A 127 -13.36 16.80 20.59
CA LYS A 127 -12.09 16.91 19.87
C LYS A 127 -11.18 15.74 20.21
N TRP A 128 -10.22 15.51 19.33
CA TRP A 128 -9.09 14.63 19.55
C TRP A 128 -7.96 15.38 20.23
N GLU A 129 -7.54 14.91 21.40
CA GLU A 129 -6.27 15.26 22.04
C GLU A 129 -5.16 14.37 21.47
N ILE A 130 -4.23 14.95 20.71
CA ILE A 130 -3.18 14.20 20.01
C ILE A 130 -1.83 14.61 20.55
N VAL A 131 -1.08 13.66 21.10
CA VAL A 131 0.24 13.89 21.67
C VAL A 131 1.31 13.52 20.65
N PHE A 132 2.20 14.46 20.38
CA PHE A 132 3.32 14.30 19.47
C PHE A 132 4.64 14.45 20.22
N ARG A 133 5.63 13.63 19.86
CA ARG A 133 6.99 13.70 20.36
C ARG A 133 7.95 13.92 19.20
N ASN A 134 8.90 14.83 19.37
CA ASN A 134 9.98 14.97 18.40
C ASN A 134 10.92 13.75 18.51
N VAL A 135 11.24 13.08 17.42
CA VAL A 135 12.00 11.82 17.41
C VAL A 135 13.43 11.97 17.95
N GLN A 136 13.97 13.18 17.94
CA GLN A 136 15.31 13.51 18.44
C GLN A 136 15.32 14.05 19.88
N SER A 137 14.15 14.20 20.52
CA SER A 137 14.04 14.74 21.89
C SER A 137 12.98 14.01 22.72
N THR A 138 12.96 14.24 24.03
CA THR A 138 11.89 13.75 24.90
C THR A 138 10.72 14.73 25.02
N PHE A 139 10.79 15.89 24.36
CA PHE A 139 9.74 16.90 24.43
C PHE A 139 8.48 16.44 23.69
N GLU A 140 7.36 16.52 24.41
CA GLU A 140 6.03 16.23 23.88
C GLU A 140 5.21 17.51 23.78
N ARG A 141 4.37 17.56 22.75
CA ARG A 141 3.37 18.62 22.55
C ARG A 141 2.02 18.00 22.28
N THR A 142 0.98 18.64 22.78
CA THR A 142 -0.41 18.25 22.54
C THR A 142 -1.02 19.17 21.48
N ILE A 143 -1.70 18.57 20.52
CA ILE A 143 -2.49 19.27 19.49
C ILE A 143 -3.93 18.79 19.61
N TRP A 144 -4.87 19.74 19.66
CA TRP A 144 -6.30 19.46 19.71
C TRP A 144 -6.88 19.59 18.30
N ALA A 145 -7.59 18.56 17.83
CA ALA A 145 -8.14 18.51 16.48
C ALA A 145 -9.64 18.20 16.48
N ASP A 146 -10.38 18.83 15.58
CA ASP A 146 -11.78 18.49 15.34
C ASP A 146 -11.89 17.15 14.60
N ILE A 147 -10.95 16.89 13.68
CA ILE A 147 -10.88 15.66 12.87
C ILE A 147 -9.48 15.06 12.97
N PHE A 148 -9.43 13.75 13.17
CA PHE A 148 -8.20 12.97 13.20
C PHE A 148 -8.16 11.96 12.04
N VAL A 149 -7.21 12.11 11.13
CA VAL A 149 -7.02 11.23 9.97
C VAL A 149 -5.79 10.35 10.16
N TYR A 150 -6.02 9.05 10.15
CA TYR A 150 -5.02 8.03 10.39
C TYR A 150 -4.43 7.51 9.07
N ALA A 151 -3.37 8.16 8.60
CA ALA A 151 -2.72 7.88 7.30
C ALA A 151 -1.37 7.14 7.43
N VAL A 152 -1.20 6.33 8.48
CA VAL A 152 0.10 5.76 8.87
C VAL A 152 0.63 4.66 7.95
N GLY A 153 -0.19 4.13 7.05
CA GLY A 153 0.17 3.04 6.14
C GLY A 153 0.29 1.66 6.81
N ARG A 154 0.08 0.61 6.00
CA ARG A 154 -0.04 -0.78 6.49
C ARG A 154 1.26 -1.59 6.32
N LEU A 155 2.12 -1.24 5.36
CA LEU A 155 3.33 -1.99 4.97
C LEU A 155 4.62 -1.26 5.41
N ASN A 156 4.72 -0.97 6.71
CA ASN A 156 5.87 -0.28 7.29
C ASN A 156 6.19 -0.66 8.74
N ASN A 157 5.26 -1.29 9.45
CA ASN A 157 5.50 -1.82 10.80
C ASN A 157 6.07 -3.23 10.70
N TYR A 158 7.39 -3.30 10.56
CA TYR A 158 8.11 -4.55 10.53
C TYR A 158 8.55 -4.95 11.94
N LYS A 159 8.74 -6.26 12.14
CA LYS A 159 9.38 -6.80 13.33
C LYS A 159 10.49 -7.74 12.88
N VAL A 160 11.67 -7.57 13.48
CA VAL A 160 12.73 -8.57 13.35
C VAL A 160 12.31 -9.77 14.20
N PRO A 161 12.26 -10.99 13.65
CA PRO A 161 11.94 -12.18 14.44
C PRO A 161 12.96 -12.35 15.55
N ARG A 162 12.51 -12.75 16.74
CA ARG A 162 13.42 -13.12 17.83
C ARG A 162 13.96 -14.51 17.55
N ILE A 163 15.26 -14.60 17.33
CA ILE A 163 15.99 -15.85 17.11
C ILE A 163 17.04 -15.95 18.23
N PRO A 164 17.16 -17.08 18.95
CA PRO A 164 18.21 -17.27 19.93
C PRO A 164 19.61 -16.98 19.33
N GLY A 165 20.49 -16.34 20.09
CA GLY A 165 21.87 -16.04 19.65
C GLY A 165 22.02 -14.82 18.74
N GLN A 166 20.97 -14.04 18.50
CA GLN A 166 21.04 -12.82 17.68
C GLN A 166 22.08 -11.78 18.12
N ASP A 167 22.31 -11.68 19.42
CA ASP A 167 23.31 -10.83 20.05
C ASP A 167 24.76 -11.33 19.82
N LYS A 168 24.93 -12.62 19.50
CA LYS A 168 26.25 -13.24 19.30
C LYS A 168 26.75 -13.15 17.87
N PHE A 169 25.84 -13.03 16.90
CA PHE A 169 26.18 -13.01 15.48
C PHE A 169 27.02 -11.78 15.12
N GLN A 170 28.22 -12.01 14.58
CA GLN A 170 29.19 -10.95 14.27
C GLN A 170 28.94 -10.28 12.91
N GLY A 171 28.11 -10.92 12.07
CA GLY A 171 27.73 -10.38 10.76
C GLY A 171 26.67 -9.28 10.85
N LYS A 172 26.19 -8.83 9.68
CA LYS A 172 25.15 -7.79 9.60
C LYS A 172 23.76 -8.39 9.62
N GLN A 173 22.89 -7.84 10.46
CA GLN A 173 21.47 -8.15 10.53
C GLN A 173 20.67 -6.96 10.02
N VAL A 174 19.80 -7.16 9.03
CA VAL A 174 19.03 -6.08 8.41
C VAL A 174 17.63 -6.53 8.07
N HIS A 175 16.64 -5.67 8.31
CA HIS A 175 15.28 -5.88 7.79
C HIS A 175 15.12 -5.11 6.46
N THR A 176 14.41 -5.68 5.48
CA THR A 176 14.23 -5.05 4.15
C THR A 176 13.63 -3.63 4.24
N ALA A 177 12.74 -3.39 5.19
CA ALA A 177 12.12 -2.09 5.47
C ALA A 177 12.99 -1.09 6.27
N ASN A 178 14.23 -1.44 6.59
CA ASN A 178 15.21 -0.55 7.23
C ASN A 178 16.61 -0.82 6.67
N TRP A 179 16.68 -0.80 5.35
CA TRP A 179 17.91 -1.13 4.63
C TRP A 179 18.90 0.06 4.67
N PRO A 180 20.15 -0.13 5.13
CA PRO A 180 21.13 0.94 5.19
C PRO A 180 21.57 1.39 3.79
N SER A 181 21.57 2.70 3.54
CA SER A 181 21.88 3.31 2.24
C SER A 181 23.27 2.96 1.69
N ARG A 182 24.23 2.58 2.54
CA ARG A 182 25.62 2.28 2.18
C ARG A 182 26.05 0.85 2.50
N MET A 183 25.12 -0.09 2.62
CA MET A 183 25.49 -1.49 2.92
C MET A 183 26.17 -2.16 1.71
N ASN A 184 27.40 -2.66 1.89
CA ASN A 184 28.10 -3.42 0.87
C ASN A 184 27.78 -4.92 0.97
N VAL A 185 27.09 -5.43 -0.04
CA VAL A 185 26.72 -6.86 -0.17
C VAL A 185 27.63 -7.62 -1.13
N LYS A 186 28.51 -6.94 -1.87
CA LYS A 186 29.31 -7.57 -2.94
C LYS A 186 30.22 -8.66 -2.37
N LYS A 187 30.22 -9.84 -3.00
CA LYS A 187 31.02 -11.02 -2.61
C LYS A 187 30.78 -11.52 -1.18
N LYS A 188 29.68 -11.10 -0.53
CA LYS A 188 29.27 -11.59 0.79
C LYS A 188 28.43 -12.85 0.68
N ARG A 189 28.44 -13.66 1.74
CA ARG A 189 27.50 -14.78 1.93
C ARG A 189 26.25 -14.21 2.61
N VAL A 190 25.11 -14.30 1.94
CA VAL A 190 23.87 -13.66 2.38
C VAL A 190 22.78 -14.68 2.58
N ILE A 191 22.12 -14.64 3.73
CA ILE A 191 20.88 -15.38 3.98
C ILE A 191 19.71 -14.42 3.90
N VAL A 192 18.68 -14.77 3.12
CA VAL A 192 17.42 -14.03 3.05
C VAL A 192 16.32 -14.86 3.67
N ILE A 193 15.65 -14.36 4.70
CA ILE A 193 14.61 -15.07 5.46
C ILE A 193 13.23 -14.57 5.04
N GLY A 194 12.37 -15.49 4.58
CA GLY A 194 11.02 -15.25 4.08
C GLY A 194 10.89 -15.48 2.57
N ASN A 195 9.66 -15.48 2.05
CA ASN A 195 9.39 -15.64 0.61
C ASN A 195 8.21 -14.76 0.12
N GLY A 196 7.90 -13.68 0.84
CA GLY A 196 6.98 -12.65 0.33
C GLY A 196 7.64 -11.74 -0.70
N ALA A 197 6.91 -10.73 -1.18
CA ALA A 197 7.36 -9.80 -2.21
C ALA A 197 8.77 -9.23 -1.98
N SER A 198 9.07 -8.77 -0.76
CA SER A 198 10.40 -8.24 -0.43
C SER A 198 11.51 -9.29 -0.57
N SER A 199 11.25 -10.55 -0.24
CA SER A 199 12.25 -11.61 -0.36
C SER A 199 12.48 -11.98 -1.83
N VAL A 200 11.40 -12.13 -2.60
CA VAL A 200 11.46 -12.45 -4.03
C VAL A 200 12.30 -11.41 -4.78
N GLN A 201 11.97 -10.13 -4.60
CA GLN A 201 12.70 -9.01 -5.22
C GLN A 201 14.16 -8.91 -4.72
N CYS A 202 14.37 -8.98 -3.40
CA CYS A 202 15.69 -8.81 -2.81
C CYS A 202 16.64 -9.97 -3.16
N THR A 203 16.17 -11.22 -3.10
CA THR A 203 16.95 -12.40 -3.48
C THR A 203 17.38 -12.34 -4.94
N ALA A 204 16.47 -11.99 -5.85
CA ALA A 204 16.79 -11.84 -7.28
C ALA A 204 17.84 -10.75 -7.53
N ALA A 205 17.75 -9.62 -6.82
CA ALA A 205 18.70 -8.52 -6.96
C ALA A 205 20.06 -8.80 -6.30
N LEU A 206 20.10 -9.61 -5.24
CA LEU A 206 21.33 -9.97 -4.52
C LEU A 206 22.13 -11.06 -5.24
N GLN A 207 21.45 -12.08 -5.78
CA GLN A 207 22.11 -13.24 -6.39
C GLN A 207 23.28 -12.92 -7.33
N PRO A 208 23.19 -11.96 -8.28
CA PRO A 208 24.28 -11.72 -9.23
C PRO A 208 25.51 -11.03 -8.61
N VAL A 209 25.42 -10.47 -7.39
CA VAL A 209 26.49 -9.65 -6.79
C VAL A 209 27.13 -10.26 -5.54
N VAL A 210 26.45 -11.21 -4.89
CA VAL A 210 26.88 -11.90 -3.67
C VAL A 210 27.68 -13.17 -4.01
N SER A 211 28.54 -13.64 -3.08
CA SER A 211 29.31 -14.87 -3.30
C SER A 211 28.45 -16.13 -3.09
N LYS A 212 27.47 -16.06 -2.19
CA LYS A 212 26.45 -17.09 -1.97
C LYS A 212 25.16 -16.39 -1.49
N VAL A 213 24.01 -16.84 -1.98
CA VAL A 213 22.70 -16.47 -1.44
C VAL A 213 21.94 -17.73 -1.03
N ILE A 214 21.39 -17.74 0.18
CA ILE A 214 20.50 -18.81 0.65
C ILE A 214 19.18 -18.16 1.03
N ASN A 215 18.10 -18.52 0.35
CA ASN A 215 16.78 -18.08 0.75
C ASN A 215 16.09 -19.15 1.61
N ILE A 216 15.80 -18.80 2.87
CA ILE A 216 15.14 -19.68 3.83
C ILE A 216 13.67 -19.29 3.96
N ALA A 217 12.76 -20.24 3.73
CA ALA A 217 11.33 -20.02 3.89
C ALA A 217 10.59 -21.27 4.39
N ARG A 218 9.50 -21.06 5.13
CA ARG A 218 8.77 -22.14 5.81
C ARG A 218 7.80 -22.92 4.93
N GLY A 219 7.28 -22.31 3.87
CA GLY A 219 6.23 -22.91 3.05
C GLY A 219 6.25 -22.42 1.60
N PRO A 220 5.44 -23.03 0.74
CA PRO A 220 5.41 -22.71 -0.69
C PRO A 220 4.85 -21.30 -0.94
N THR A 221 5.10 -20.74 -2.13
CA THR A 221 4.54 -19.44 -2.55
C THR A 221 4.38 -19.41 -4.07
N TRP A 222 3.19 -18.98 -4.51
CA TRP A 222 2.90 -18.75 -5.92
C TRP A 222 3.78 -17.64 -6.50
N ILE A 223 4.54 -17.98 -7.54
CA ILE A 223 5.25 -17.03 -8.39
C ILE A 223 4.54 -16.99 -9.73
N VAL A 224 4.09 -15.80 -10.13
CA VAL A 224 3.28 -15.62 -11.35
C VAL A 224 4.09 -14.90 -12.44
N PRO A 225 3.73 -15.06 -13.73
CA PRO A 225 4.31 -14.25 -14.78
C PRO A 225 3.91 -12.78 -14.63
N HIS A 226 4.73 -11.89 -15.17
CA HIS A 226 4.34 -10.48 -15.30
C HIS A 226 3.29 -10.35 -16.41
N VAL A 227 2.09 -9.86 -16.08
CA VAL A 227 0.95 -9.73 -17.01
C VAL A 227 1.25 -8.78 -18.18
N PHE A 228 2.27 -7.93 -18.06
CA PHE A 228 2.68 -6.95 -19.07
C PHE A 228 3.93 -7.32 -19.86
N SER A 229 4.42 -8.55 -19.66
CA SER A 229 5.60 -9.09 -20.34
C SER A 229 5.17 -9.82 -21.61
N ASP A 230 4.88 -9.09 -22.68
CA ASP A 230 4.41 -9.65 -23.96
C ASP A 230 5.51 -10.52 -24.66
N ASP A 231 6.79 -10.35 -24.31
CA ASP A 231 7.98 -11.01 -24.91
C ASP A 231 8.81 -11.81 -23.90
N GLY A 232 8.31 -12.01 -22.68
CA GLY A 232 9.08 -12.60 -21.58
C GLY A 232 10.00 -11.62 -20.82
N ALA A 233 10.14 -10.37 -21.29
CA ALA A 233 10.86 -9.34 -20.57
C ALA A 233 9.99 -8.69 -19.50
N VAL A 234 10.37 -8.93 -18.25
CA VAL A 234 9.72 -8.42 -17.04
C VAL A 234 9.79 -6.89 -16.93
N GLN A 235 10.84 -6.27 -17.47
CA GLN A 235 11.14 -4.84 -17.37
C GLN A 235 11.21 -4.21 -18.75
N ARG A 236 10.29 -3.28 -19.02
CA ARG A 236 10.34 -2.44 -20.21
C ARG A 236 10.93 -1.08 -19.83
N HIS A 237 12.17 -0.84 -20.24
CA HIS A 237 12.79 0.48 -20.11
C HIS A 237 12.32 1.39 -21.25
N TYR A 238 12.10 2.66 -20.94
CA TYR A 238 11.66 3.64 -21.92
C TYR A 238 12.83 4.51 -22.37
N SER A 239 13.01 4.60 -23.69
CA SER A 239 14.01 5.49 -24.28
C SER A 239 13.65 6.96 -24.04
N SER A 240 14.62 7.86 -24.22
CA SER A 240 14.38 9.30 -24.11
C SER A 240 13.31 9.75 -25.11
N GLU A 241 13.31 9.20 -26.33
CA GLU A 241 12.33 9.49 -27.38
C GLU A 241 10.93 9.04 -26.99
N GLN A 242 10.79 7.85 -26.39
CA GLN A 242 9.50 7.34 -25.91
C GLN A 242 8.94 8.22 -24.80
N LYS A 243 9.76 8.58 -23.80
CA LYS A 243 9.36 9.48 -22.71
C LYS A 243 8.97 10.86 -23.23
N ASN A 244 9.74 11.42 -24.17
CA ASN A 244 9.43 12.70 -24.80
C ASN A 244 8.11 12.62 -25.60
N ALA A 245 7.86 11.54 -26.33
CA ALA A 245 6.62 11.36 -27.08
C ALA A 245 5.39 11.29 -26.17
N LEU A 246 5.49 10.62 -25.02
CA LEU A 246 4.44 10.58 -24.01
C LEU A 246 4.23 11.96 -23.34
N GLN A 247 5.31 12.67 -23.02
CA GLN A 247 5.25 13.99 -22.40
C GLN A 247 4.64 15.06 -23.33
N LEU A 248 5.03 15.05 -24.61
CA LEU A 248 4.58 16.04 -25.60
C LEU A 248 3.13 15.82 -26.06
N SER A 249 2.54 14.65 -25.77
CA SER A 249 1.18 14.32 -26.19
C SER A 249 0.35 13.74 -25.04
N PRO A 250 -0.31 14.60 -24.25
CA PRO A 250 -1.21 14.17 -23.19
C PRO A 250 -2.30 13.17 -23.63
N PRO A 251 -2.91 13.27 -24.84
CA PRO A 251 -3.83 12.25 -25.33
C PRO A 251 -3.17 10.87 -25.51
N LYS A 252 -1.98 10.80 -26.12
CA LYS A 252 -1.25 9.52 -26.26
C LYS A 252 -0.91 8.92 -24.90
N TYR A 253 -0.53 9.75 -23.94
CA TYR A 253 -0.25 9.30 -22.58
C TYR A 253 -1.50 8.78 -21.86
N TYR A 254 -2.64 9.46 -22.04
CA TYR A 254 -3.93 9.01 -21.55
C TYR A 254 -4.30 7.64 -22.14
N ASP A 255 -4.27 7.48 -23.46
CA ASP A 255 -4.58 6.21 -24.13
C ASP A 255 -3.65 5.07 -23.69
N PHE A 256 -2.36 5.38 -23.52
CA PHE A 256 -1.39 4.45 -22.98
C PHE A 256 -1.79 3.94 -21.59
N ARG A 257 -2.16 4.85 -20.68
CA ARG A 257 -2.64 4.48 -19.34
C ARG A 257 -3.93 3.68 -19.38
N ILE A 258 -4.89 4.06 -20.22
CA ILE A 258 -6.13 3.30 -20.42
C ILE A 258 -5.83 1.87 -20.89
N GLY A 259 -4.89 1.71 -21.82
CA GLY A 259 -4.45 0.38 -22.26
C GLY A 259 -3.87 -0.47 -21.12
N LEU A 260 -3.09 0.12 -20.22
CA LEU A 260 -2.57 -0.57 -19.05
C LEU A 260 -3.67 -0.96 -18.06
N GLU A 261 -4.62 -0.06 -17.79
CA GLU A 261 -5.76 -0.32 -16.91
C GLU A 261 -6.66 -1.43 -17.45
N LYS A 262 -6.93 -1.46 -18.76
CA LYS A 262 -7.68 -2.58 -19.40
C LYS A 262 -7.01 -3.92 -19.15
N LYS A 263 -5.69 -3.98 -19.36
CA LYS A 263 -4.90 -5.22 -19.12
C LYS A 263 -4.93 -5.62 -17.65
N LEU A 264 -4.78 -4.68 -16.70
CA LEU A 264 -4.89 -4.97 -15.26
C LEU A 264 -6.29 -5.50 -14.92
N ALA A 265 -7.32 -4.82 -15.39
CA ALA A 265 -8.69 -5.11 -15.04
C ALA A 265 -9.16 -6.47 -15.57
N ALA A 266 -8.70 -6.86 -16.76
CA ALA A 266 -8.98 -8.16 -17.36
C ALA A 266 -8.45 -9.35 -16.54
N GLY A 267 -7.47 -9.14 -15.65
CA GLY A 267 -6.90 -10.19 -14.79
C GLY A 267 -7.71 -10.49 -13.53
N PHE A 268 -8.54 -9.55 -13.05
CA PHE A 268 -9.24 -9.68 -11.76
C PHE A 268 -10.21 -10.86 -11.65
N PRO A 269 -10.94 -11.28 -12.70
CA PRO A 269 -11.78 -12.47 -12.61
C PRO A 269 -11.01 -13.73 -12.20
N GLY A 270 -9.68 -13.76 -12.36
CA GLY A 270 -8.80 -14.81 -11.84
C GLY A 270 -8.81 -14.95 -10.31
N LEU A 271 -9.33 -13.97 -9.57
CA LEU A 271 -9.42 -13.99 -8.12
C LEU A 271 -10.81 -14.37 -7.60
N TRP A 272 -11.80 -14.57 -8.49
CA TRP A 272 -13.16 -14.92 -8.11
C TRP A 272 -13.26 -16.42 -7.85
N LYS A 273 -13.43 -16.77 -6.57
CA LYS A 273 -13.49 -18.16 -6.09
C LYS A 273 -14.53 -18.98 -6.86
N GLY A 274 -14.16 -20.20 -7.27
CA GLY A 274 -15.06 -21.14 -7.93
C GLY A 274 -15.37 -20.85 -9.41
N THR A 275 -14.76 -19.82 -9.99
CA THR A 275 -14.95 -19.48 -11.41
C THR A 275 -13.94 -20.17 -12.32
N ARG A 276 -14.30 -20.34 -13.60
CA ARG A 276 -13.37 -20.83 -14.64
C ARG A 276 -12.12 -19.94 -14.77
N SER A 277 -12.29 -18.64 -14.55
CA SER A 277 -11.19 -17.68 -14.59
C SER A 277 -10.18 -17.92 -13.47
N GLN A 278 -10.63 -18.25 -12.25
CA GLN A 278 -9.75 -18.60 -11.13
C GLN A 278 -9.02 -19.94 -11.35
N ALA A 279 -9.71 -20.95 -11.87
CA ALA A 279 -9.07 -22.20 -12.27
C ALA A 279 -7.99 -21.97 -13.35
N ARG A 280 -8.30 -21.14 -14.37
CA ARG A 280 -7.34 -20.77 -15.41
C ARG A 280 -6.16 -19.99 -14.86
N PHE A 281 -6.38 -19.04 -13.94
CA PHE A 281 -5.31 -18.27 -13.31
C PHE A 281 -4.36 -19.16 -12.50
N THR A 282 -4.89 -20.12 -11.75
CA THR A 282 -4.10 -21.12 -11.02
C THR A 282 -3.29 -21.99 -11.98
N SER A 283 -3.93 -22.53 -13.03
CA SER A 283 -3.27 -23.37 -14.03
C SER A 283 -2.16 -22.64 -14.80
N LEU A 284 -2.36 -21.37 -15.16
CA LEU A 284 -1.34 -20.53 -15.80
C LEU A 284 -0.16 -20.26 -14.87
N SER A 285 -0.42 -19.99 -13.59
CA SER A 285 0.62 -19.78 -12.57
C SER A 285 1.47 -21.04 -12.37
N GLU A 286 0.81 -22.20 -12.27
CA GLU A 286 1.48 -23.50 -12.18
C GLU A 286 2.31 -23.81 -13.42
N SER A 287 1.73 -23.62 -14.61
CA SER A 287 2.43 -23.83 -15.88
C SER A 287 3.66 -22.94 -16.01
N PHE A 288 3.56 -21.68 -15.58
CA PHE A 288 4.69 -20.76 -15.55
C PHE A 288 5.81 -21.26 -14.64
N MET A 289 5.50 -21.63 -13.39
CA MET A 289 6.51 -22.16 -12.45
C MET A 289 7.17 -23.43 -12.99
N LYS A 290 6.39 -24.39 -13.51
CA LYS A 290 6.90 -25.62 -14.12
C LYS A 290 7.77 -25.36 -15.34
N SER A 291 7.43 -24.34 -16.15
CA SER A 291 8.23 -23.97 -17.33
C SER A 291 9.58 -23.34 -16.97
N LYS A 292 9.69 -22.74 -15.78
CA LYS A 292 10.84 -21.96 -15.34
C LYS A 292 11.77 -22.70 -14.41
N ILE A 293 11.26 -23.67 -13.65
CA ILE A 293 12.02 -24.42 -12.65
C ILE A 293 12.44 -25.76 -13.26
N ALA A 294 13.74 -25.94 -13.48
CA ALA A 294 14.31 -27.19 -13.99
C ALA A 294 14.57 -28.23 -12.88
N ASP A 295 14.89 -27.79 -11.66
CA ASP A 295 15.13 -28.67 -10.51
C ASP A 295 13.82 -29.11 -9.85
N GLN A 296 13.53 -30.41 -9.89
CA GLN A 296 12.33 -30.99 -9.27
C GLN A 296 12.25 -30.72 -7.76
N LYS A 297 13.39 -30.74 -7.04
CA LYS A 297 13.39 -30.46 -5.59
C LYS A 297 12.98 -29.02 -5.30
N LEU A 298 13.42 -28.09 -6.13
CA LEU A 298 13.04 -26.68 -6.02
C LEU A 298 11.56 -26.49 -6.35
N LEU A 299 11.05 -27.19 -7.36
CA LEU A 299 9.63 -27.15 -7.74
C LEU A 299 8.75 -27.66 -6.59
N ASP A 300 9.07 -28.82 -6.02
CA ASP A 300 8.33 -29.41 -4.89
C ASP A 300 8.37 -28.52 -3.63
N ALA A 301 9.44 -27.75 -3.46
CA ALA A 301 9.59 -26.85 -2.32
C ALA A 301 8.81 -25.52 -2.48
N LEU A 302 8.60 -25.06 -3.71
CA LEU A 302 7.96 -23.77 -4.01
C LEU A 302 6.49 -23.88 -4.41
N LEU A 303 6.09 -24.94 -5.11
CA LEU A 303 4.76 -25.07 -5.70
C LEU A 303 3.70 -25.26 -4.61
N PRO A 304 2.73 -24.35 -4.48
CA PRO A 304 1.67 -24.49 -3.48
C PRO A 304 0.61 -25.53 -3.85
N ASP A 305 -0.08 -26.04 -2.83
CA ASP A 305 -1.20 -26.98 -2.90
C ASP A 305 -2.59 -26.29 -2.76
N PHE A 306 -2.60 -24.95 -2.73
CA PHE A 306 -3.81 -24.12 -2.63
C PHE A 306 -3.92 -23.18 -3.84
N GLU A 307 -5.09 -22.61 -4.10
CA GLU A 307 -5.35 -21.82 -5.31
C GLU A 307 -4.55 -20.52 -5.39
N ALA A 308 -4.15 -20.15 -6.61
CA ALA A 308 -3.45 -18.90 -6.85
C ALA A 308 -4.37 -17.71 -6.55
N GLY A 309 -3.82 -16.65 -5.94
CA GLY A 309 -4.56 -15.45 -5.56
C GLY A 309 -5.12 -15.43 -4.13
N CYS A 310 -5.08 -16.56 -3.40
CA CYS A 310 -5.43 -16.61 -1.96
C CYS A 310 -4.48 -15.77 -1.07
N ARG A 311 -3.26 -15.55 -1.55
CA ARG A 311 -2.34 -14.51 -1.07
C ARG A 311 -2.04 -13.58 -2.24
N ARG A 312 -1.60 -12.35 -1.94
CA ARG A 312 -1.11 -11.44 -2.97
C ARG A 312 -0.04 -12.16 -3.80
N PHE A 313 -0.34 -12.37 -5.08
CA PHE A 313 0.58 -13.01 -6.01
C PHE A 313 1.77 -12.08 -6.22
N THR A 314 2.96 -12.67 -6.31
CA THR A 314 4.21 -11.92 -6.50
C THR A 314 4.77 -12.28 -7.87
N PRO A 315 4.80 -11.33 -8.82
CA PRO A 315 5.55 -11.52 -10.04
C PRO A 315 7.04 -11.75 -9.71
N GLY A 316 7.65 -12.80 -10.28
CA GLY A 316 8.97 -13.24 -9.79
C GLY A 316 9.78 -14.14 -10.71
N GLY A 317 9.67 -13.95 -12.03
CA GLY A 317 10.52 -14.69 -13.00
C GLY A 317 12.03 -14.64 -12.66
N PRO A 318 12.62 -13.44 -12.45
CA PRO A 318 14.03 -13.31 -12.10
C PRO A 318 14.42 -14.01 -10.79
N TYR A 319 13.48 -14.19 -9.87
CA TYR A 319 13.71 -14.93 -8.63
C TYR A 319 13.81 -16.44 -8.88
N LEU A 320 12.95 -17.00 -9.74
CA LEU A 320 13.07 -18.40 -10.16
C LEU A 320 14.37 -18.63 -10.95
N ASP A 321 14.76 -17.69 -11.80
CA ASP A 321 16.02 -17.76 -12.54
C ASP A 321 17.24 -17.66 -11.58
N ALA A 322 17.16 -16.82 -10.55
CA ALA A 322 18.20 -16.63 -9.54
C ALA A 322 18.42 -17.87 -8.65
N LEU A 323 17.34 -18.53 -8.20
CA LEU A 323 17.44 -19.70 -7.31
C LEU A 323 18.11 -20.92 -7.96
N GLN A 324 18.21 -20.94 -9.29
CA GLN A 324 18.84 -22.03 -10.05
C GLN A 324 20.31 -21.75 -10.36
N GLN A 325 20.85 -20.61 -9.95
CA GLN A 325 22.25 -20.28 -10.16
C GLN A 325 23.16 -21.05 -9.19
N PRO A 326 24.41 -21.37 -9.57
CA PRO A 326 25.31 -22.18 -8.73
C PRO A 326 25.60 -21.58 -7.33
N ASN A 327 25.53 -20.25 -7.21
CA ASN A 327 25.73 -19.54 -5.96
C ASN A 327 24.43 -19.32 -5.16
N ALA A 328 23.29 -19.86 -5.59
CA ALA A 328 22.02 -19.75 -4.89
C ALA A 328 21.61 -21.08 -4.24
N GLU A 329 20.70 -21.00 -3.27
CA GLU A 329 20.04 -22.15 -2.67
C GLU A 329 18.70 -21.72 -2.09
N TYR A 330 17.64 -22.52 -2.30
CA TYR A 330 16.39 -22.40 -1.56
C TYR A 330 16.32 -23.48 -0.49
N LEU A 331 16.12 -23.06 0.76
CA LEU A 331 16.08 -23.96 1.91
C LEU A 331 14.74 -23.89 2.62
N ARG A 332 13.98 -24.98 2.54
CA ARG A 332 12.73 -25.15 3.28
C ARG A 332 13.01 -25.73 4.67
N ASP A 333 13.33 -24.86 5.60
CA ASP A 333 13.65 -25.22 6.99
C ASP A 333 13.26 -24.07 7.94
N SER A 334 13.33 -24.33 9.25
CA SER A 334 13.23 -23.32 10.30
C SER A 334 14.61 -23.02 10.89
N ILE A 335 14.75 -21.87 11.56
CA ILE A 335 16.00 -21.47 12.20
C ILE A 335 15.90 -21.80 13.68
N SER A 336 16.88 -22.55 14.20
CA SER A 336 16.97 -22.89 15.61
C SER A 336 17.63 -21.74 16.40
N GLU A 337 18.83 -21.33 15.98
CA GLU A 337 19.59 -20.25 16.61
C GLU A 337 20.57 -19.61 15.63
N LEU A 338 21.05 -18.41 15.96
CA LEU A 338 22.20 -17.78 15.32
C LEU A 338 23.47 -18.14 16.10
N THR A 339 24.55 -18.36 15.37
CA THR A 339 25.90 -18.55 15.92
C THR A 339 26.70 -17.26 15.75
N SER A 340 27.96 -17.24 16.18
CA SER A 340 28.85 -16.10 15.91
C SER A 340 29.11 -15.86 14.43
N GLU A 341 29.03 -16.91 13.60
CA GLU A 341 29.46 -16.90 12.19
C GLU A 341 28.32 -17.19 11.21
N GLY A 342 27.10 -17.45 11.70
CA GLY A 342 25.98 -17.85 10.86
C GLY A 342 24.72 -18.24 11.63
N LEU A 343 24.10 -19.34 11.21
CA LEU A 343 22.92 -19.90 11.87
C LEU A 343 22.91 -21.43 11.85
N ILE A 344 22.17 -22.01 12.78
CA ILE A 344 21.83 -23.43 12.81
C ILE A 344 20.34 -23.56 12.49
N THR A 345 20.02 -24.39 11.50
CA THR A 345 18.63 -24.70 11.18
C THR A 345 18.06 -25.75 12.13
N SER A 346 16.73 -25.89 12.16
CA SER A 346 16.06 -26.87 13.01
C SER A 346 16.39 -28.33 12.62
N SER A 347 16.82 -28.58 11.38
CA SER A 347 17.35 -29.88 10.96
C SER A 347 18.81 -30.13 11.38
N GLY A 348 19.47 -29.16 12.04
CA GLY A 348 20.84 -29.27 12.53
C GLY A 348 21.92 -28.82 11.56
N ARG A 349 21.56 -28.23 10.41
CA ARG A 349 22.54 -27.71 9.46
C ARG A 349 23.13 -26.39 9.96
N ASN A 350 24.45 -26.34 10.10
CA ASN A 350 25.19 -25.10 10.32
C ASN A 350 25.45 -24.39 8.99
N ILE A 351 25.11 -23.11 8.90
CA ILE A 351 25.22 -22.28 7.70
C ILE A 351 25.92 -20.98 8.07
N GLU A 352 27.17 -20.84 7.64
CA GLU A 352 27.92 -19.60 7.81
C GLU A 352 27.44 -18.50 6.85
N CYS A 353 27.35 -17.27 7.34
CA CYS A 353 27.01 -16.12 6.52
C CYS A 353 27.57 -14.81 7.09
N ASP A 354 27.69 -13.81 6.22
CA ASP A 354 28.17 -12.48 6.62
C ASP A 354 27.00 -11.51 6.86
N ILE A 355 25.84 -11.78 6.22
CA ILE A 355 24.65 -10.93 6.27
C ILE A 355 23.39 -11.79 6.38
N ILE A 356 22.51 -11.43 7.30
CA ILE A 356 21.15 -11.96 7.42
C ILE A 356 20.16 -10.84 7.07
N VAL A 357 19.36 -11.08 6.04
CA VAL A 357 18.29 -10.20 5.57
C VAL A 357 16.94 -10.76 6.03
N TYR A 358 16.26 -10.03 6.90
CA TYR A 358 14.89 -10.33 7.30
C TYR A 358 13.92 -9.71 6.29
N ALA A 359 13.33 -10.55 5.45
CA ALA A 359 12.24 -10.22 4.54
C ALA A 359 10.91 -10.80 5.07
N THR A 360 10.65 -10.56 6.35
CA THR A 360 9.64 -11.25 7.17
C THR A 360 8.26 -10.59 7.16
N GLY A 361 8.03 -9.65 6.25
CA GLY A 361 6.76 -8.96 6.09
C GLY A 361 6.50 -7.88 7.15
N PHE A 362 5.22 -7.58 7.37
CA PHE A 362 4.76 -6.47 8.20
C PHE A 362 3.57 -6.89 9.06
N GLU A 363 3.34 -6.17 10.15
CA GLU A 363 2.08 -6.19 10.92
C GLU A 363 1.16 -5.07 10.41
N PRO A 364 0.20 -5.37 9.53
CA PRO A 364 -0.62 -4.33 8.91
C PRO A 364 -1.78 -3.87 9.79
N TYR A 365 -2.28 -4.67 10.74
CA TYR A 365 -3.60 -4.43 11.32
C TYR A 365 -3.54 -3.63 12.62
N GLN A 366 -2.55 -3.91 13.47
CA GLN A 366 -2.42 -3.27 14.77
C GLN A 366 -2.13 -1.76 14.63
N PRO A 367 -2.87 -0.90 15.37
CA PRO A 367 -2.54 0.52 15.51
C PRO A 367 -1.08 0.73 15.93
N ARG A 368 -0.49 1.84 15.50
CA ARG A 368 0.93 2.17 15.71
C ARG A 368 1.19 2.77 17.09
N PHE A 369 0.16 3.39 17.65
CA PHE A 369 0.14 4.04 18.95
C PHE A 369 -1.28 3.91 19.53
N PRO A 370 -1.46 4.11 20.84
CA PRO A 370 -2.78 4.12 21.46
C PRO A 370 -3.71 5.15 20.81
N VAL A 371 -4.86 4.67 20.32
CA VAL A 371 -5.98 5.51 19.89
C VAL A 371 -7.18 5.12 20.75
N ILE A 372 -7.67 6.07 21.52
CA ILE A 372 -8.74 5.87 22.52
C ILE A 372 -9.95 6.70 22.10
N GLY A 373 -11.04 6.02 21.77
CA GLY A 373 -12.32 6.62 21.42
C GLY A 373 -13.22 6.89 22.64
N ARG A 374 -14.53 6.93 22.39
CA ARG A 374 -15.56 7.17 23.41
C ARG A 374 -15.47 6.19 24.57
N ALA A 375 -15.81 6.67 25.77
CA ALA A 375 -15.83 5.87 27.00
C ALA A 375 -14.56 5.03 27.25
N GLY A 376 -13.38 5.47 26.76
CA GLY A 376 -12.12 4.76 26.93
C GLY A 376 -11.92 3.57 25.99
N GLN A 377 -12.73 3.43 24.93
CA GLN A 377 -12.62 2.33 23.98
C GLN A 377 -11.28 2.37 23.23
N SER A 378 -10.53 1.28 23.28
CA SER A 378 -9.22 1.19 22.62
C SER A 378 -9.34 0.65 21.20
N LEU A 379 -8.76 1.35 20.22
CA LEU A 379 -8.77 0.92 18.82
C LEU A 379 -8.03 -0.40 18.62
N SER A 380 -6.95 -0.65 19.38
CA SER A 380 -6.22 -1.91 19.29
C SER A 380 -7.03 -3.10 19.80
N LYS A 381 -7.95 -2.89 20.73
CA LYS A 381 -8.92 -3.91 21.18
C LYS A 381 -10.05 -4.08 20.16
N ALA A 382 -10.56 -2.99 19.60
CA ALA A 382 -11.59 -3.02 18.57
C ALA A 382 -11.09 -3.70 17.27
N TRP A 383 -9.80 -3.56 16.95
CA TRP A 383 -9.14 -4.22 15.83
C TRP A 383 -8.19 -5.32 16.27
N ASP A 384 -8.58 -6.06 17.32
CA ASP A 384 -7.85 -7.27 17.67
C ASP A 384 -7.90 -8.24 16.49
N ARG A 385 -6.79 -8.90 16.21
CA ARG A 385 -6.64 -9.85 15.11
C ARG A 385 -7.60 -11.04 15.25
N GLU A 386 -7.92 -11.40 16.48
CA GLU A 386 -8.86 -12.47 16.81
C GLU A 386 -10.30 -11.94 17.02
N GLY A 387 -10.48 -10.61 16.98
CA GLY A 387 -11.76 -9.94 17.17
C GLY A 387 -12.44 -9.51 15.86
N PRO A 388 -13.67 -8.96 15.97
CA PRO A 388 -14.38 -8.36 14.84
C PRO A 388 -13.70 -7.02 14.51
N CYS A 389 -12.69 -7.03 13.64
CA CYS A 389 -12.05 -5.82 13.12
C CYS A 389 -13.02 -5.06 12.21
N GLU A 390 -13.96 -4.34 12.81
CA GLU A 390 -15.07 -3.67 12.14
C GLU A 390 -14.74 -2.22 11.80
N SER A 391 -15.26 -1.78 10.66
CA SER A 391 -15.27 -0.39 10.24
C SER A 391 -16.46 -0.16 9.32
N TYR A 392 -17.09 0.99 9.43
CA TYR A 392 -18.14 1.40 8.52
C TYR A 392 -17.50 1.96 7.24
N MET A 393 -17.85 1.32 6.12
CA MET A 393 -17.37 1.63 4.77
C MET A 393 -15.85 1.69 4.61
N ALA A 394 -15.12 0.97 5.47
CA ALA A 394 -13.68 0.94 5.51
C ALA A 394 -13.01 2.33 5.74
N ALA A 395 -13.77 3.29 6.27
CA ALA A 395 -13.33 4.66 6.52
C ALA A 395 -13.46 5.08 7.99
N MET A 396 -14.49 4.59 8.67
CA MET A 396 -14.88 5.05 10.02
C MET A 396 -15.01 3.86 10.98
N VAL A 397 -14.87 4.10 12.28
CA VAL A 397 -14.97 3.06 13.32
C VAL A 397 -15.99 3.49 14.37
N ALA A 398 -16.96 2.62 14.67
CA ALA A 398 -17.93 2.88 15.72
C ALA A 398 -17.23 3.11 17.06
N GLY A 399 -17.62 4.17 17.77
CA GLY A 399 -16.96 4.61 19.02
C GLY A 399 -15.77 5.55 18.81
N PHE A 400 -15.37 5.85 17.57
CA PHE A 400 -14.28 6.78 17.24
C PHE A 400 -14.84 7.92 16.36
N PRO A 401 -15.52 8.91 16.94
CA PRO A 401 -16.11 10.03 16.19
C PRO A 401 -15.02 10.89 15.56
N ASN A 402 -15.30 11.47 14.39
CA ASN A 402 -14.38 12.30 13.61
C ASN A 402 -13.01 11.67 13.36
N PHE A 403 -12.92 10.33 13.47
CA PHE A 403 -11.74 9.55 13.17
C PHE A 403 -11.92 8.86 11.82
N PHE A 404 -10.96 9.06 10.94
CA PHE A 404 -10.95 8.44 9.62
C PHE A 404 -9.70 7.59 9.47
N ASP A 405 -9.86 6.30 9.19
CA ASP A 405 -8.79 5.40 8.79
C ASP A 405 -8.99 4.97 7.35
N LYS A 406 -7.91 4.80 6.60
CA LYS A 406 -7.98 4.11 5.32
C LYS A 406 -7.93 2.60 5.60
N ASN A 407 -9.06 2.03 5.97
CA ASN A 407 -9.16 0.61 6.28
C ASN A 407 -9.31 -0.20 4.98
N ALA A 408 -8.67 -1.35 4.95
CA ALA A 408 -9.02 -2.47 4.09
C ALA A 408 -8.92 -3.67 5.03
N ASN A 409 -10.02 -4.40 5.22
CA ASN A 409 -10.28 -5.40 6.26
C ASN A 409 -9.08 -6.29 6.65
N GLY A 410 -9.16 -6.98 7.80
CA GLY A 410 -8.15 -7.88 8.40
C GLY A 410 -7.57 -9.03 7.53
N LYS A 411 -7.95 -9.11 6.26
CA LYS A 411 -7.24 -9.83 5.20
C LYS A 411 -6.92 -8.80 4.11
N ILE A 412 -5.67 -8.70 3.66
CA ILE A 412 -5.29 -7.82 2.54
C ILE A 412 -6.24 -8.06 1.36
N ILE A 413 -7.26 -7.23 1.24
CA ILE A 413 -8.06 -7.02 0.05
C ILE A 413 -7.45 -5.77 -0.56
N VAL A 414 -6.82 -5.92 -1.72
CA VAL A 414 -6.43 -4.77 -2.53
C VAL A 414 -7.72 -3.99 -2.78
N PRO A 415 -7.89 -2.75 -2.29
CA PRO A 415 -9.09 -1.99 -2.58
C PRO A 415 -9.17 -1.86 -4.11
N TRP A 416 -10.20 -2.48 -4.67
CA TRP A 416 -10.52 -2.36 -6.08
C TRP A 416 -10.79 -0.88 -6.35
N PRO A 417 -10.32 -0.31 -7.47
CA PRO A 417 -10.64 1.07 -7.80
C PRO A 417 -12.14 1.37 -7.79
N GLY A 418 -12.99 0.42 -8.13
CA GLY A 418 -14.42 0.63 -7.99
C GLY A 418 -15.02 0.25 -6.64
N THR A 419 -14.29 -0.30 -5.66
CA THR A 419 -14.75 -0.29 -4.26
C THR A 419 -14.79 1.15 -3.75
N VAL A 420 -13.86 1.99 -4.23
CA VAL A 420 -13.86 3.44 -3.96
C VAL A 420 -14.98 4.15 -4.74
N LEU A 421 -15.29 3.74 -5.97
CA LEU A 421 -16.45 4.31 -6.70
C LEU A 421 -17.79 3.87 -6.11
N HIS A 422 -17.92 2.61 -5.71
CA HIS A 422 -19.10 2.13 -4.97
C HIS A 422 -19.23 2.84 -3.63
N TYR A 423 -18.11 3.16 -2.96
CA TYR A 423 -18.11 4.02 -1.77
C TYR A 423 -18.69 5.40 -2.07
N TYR A 424 -18.18 6.11 -3.09
CA TYR A 424 -18.73 7.42 -3.47
C TYR A 424 -20.20 7.32 -3.87
N ALA A 425 -20.57 6.41 -4.77
CA ALA A 425 -21.94 6.24 -5.22
C ALA A 425 -22.91 5.85 -4.10
N ALA A 426 -22.51 4.96 -3.19
CA ALA A 426 -23.37 4.52 -2.08
C ALA A 426 -23.55 5.59 -1.00
N THR A 427 -22.53 6.45 -0.76
CA THR A 427 -22.60 7.53 0.24
C THR A 427 -23.16 8.84 -0.30
N GLU A 428 -23.08 9.06 -1.60
CA GLU A 428 -23.59 10.30 -2.24
C GLU A 428 -25.11 10.40 -2.19
N ILE A 429 -25.79 9.24 -2.16
CA ILE A 429 -27.25 9.17 -2.27
C ILE A 429 -27.91 8.80 -0.93
N ILE A 430 -27.27 7.94 -0.13
CA ILE A 430 -27.87 7.38 1.08
C ILE A 430 -26.91 7.57 2.27
N ARG A 431 -27.42 8.20 3.33
CA ARG A 431 -26.83 8.19 4.66
C ARG A 431 -27.30 6.96 5.39
N TRP A 432 -26.53 5.87 5.30
CA TRP A 432 -26.99 4.59 5.84
C TRP A 432 -27.09 4.59 7.37
N GLU A 433 -26.48 5.57 8.04
CA GLU A 433 -26.66 5.84 9.46
C GLU A 433 -28.10 6.23 9.85
N ASP A 434 -28.94 6.61 8.88
CA ASP A 434 -30.35 6.93 9.11
C ASP A 434 -31.26 5.67 9.04
N PHE A 435 -30.70 4.48 8.79
CA PHE A 435 -31.46 3.24 8.57
C PHE A 435 -30.93 2.06 9.40
N ASP A 436 -31.84 1.19 9.84
CA ASP A 436 -31.47 -0.13 10.39
C ASP A 436 -31.17 -1.09 9.23
N LEU A 437 -29.90 -1.52 9.13
CA LEU A 437 -29.41 -2.40 8.07
C LEU A 437 -29.61 -3.88 8.45
N GLU A 438 -30.46 -4.58 7.70
CA GLU A 438 -30.58 -6.04 7.75
C GLU A 438 -29.95 -6.69 6.51
N TYR A 439 -29.11 -7.71 6.72
CA TYR A 439 -28.51 -8.46 5.61
C TYR A 439 -29.42 -9.63 5.20
N GLU A 440 -29.87 -9.65 3.94
CA GLU A 440 -30.66 -10.75 3.36
C GLU A 440 -29.94 -12.11 3.54
N ASN A 441 -28.61 -12.13 3.37
CA ASN A 441 -27.76 -13.27 3.71
C ASN A 441 -26.60 -12.81 4.60
N PRO A 442 -26.59 -13.15 5.90
CA PRO A 442 -25.50 -12.80 6.82
C PRO A 442 -24.12 -13.37 6.45
N ALA A 443 -24.07 -14.41 5.60
CA ALA A 443 -22.82 -14.94 5.06
C ALA A 443 -22.29 -14.15 3.86
N GLU A 444 -23.14 -13.34 3.21
CA GLU A 444 -22.83 -12.56 2.01
C GLU A 444 -23.23 -11.08 2.17
N LYS A 445 -22.86 -10.49 3.31
CA LYS A 445 -23.24 -9.12 3.74
C LYS A 445 -23.00 -7.99 2.71
N TYR A 446 -22.19 -8.24 1.68
CA TYR A 446 -21.84 -7.24 0.65
C TYR A 446 -22.26 -7.66 -0.76
N ALA A 447 -23.09 -8.70 -0.91
CA ALA A 447 -23.56 -9.15 -2.22
C ALA A 447 -24.25 -8.03 -3.02
N SER A 448 -24.95 -7.13 -2.34
CA SER A 448 -25.62 -5.96 -2.93
C SER A 448 -24.66 -4.94 -3.58
N PHE A 449 -23.39 -4.90 -3.16
CA PHE A 449 -22.34 -4.10 -3.82
C PHE A 449 -21.76 -4.78 -5.08
N GLY A 450 -22.22 -6.00 -5.39
CA GLY A 450 -21.72 -6.82 -6.48
C GLY A 450 -20.28 -7.30 -6.28
N ASN A 451 -19.75 -8.03 -7.27
CA ASN A 451 -18.33 -8.46 -7.30
C ASN A 451 -17.39 -7.35 -7.83
N GLY A 452 -17.73 -6.07 -7.59
CA GLY A 452 -17.06 -4.96 -8.25
C GLY A 452 -17.51 -4.76 -9.70
N VAL A 453 -18.78 -5.06 -10.01
CA VAL A 453 -19.36 -4.85 -11.34
C VAL A 453 -20.60 -3.99 -11.16
N THR A 454 -20.59 -2.80 -11.75
CA THR A 454 -21.73 -1.88 -11.75
C THR A 454 -22.89 -2.43 -12.57
N ALA A 455 -24.10 -1.89 -12.41
CA ALA A 455 -25.28 -2.31 -13.20
C ALA A 455 -25.07 -2.21 -14.72
N ASP A 456 -24.23 -1.26 -15.17
CA ASP A 456 -23.82 -1.11 -16.58
C ASP A 456 -22.77 -2.16 -17.04
N GLY A 457 -22.40 -3.08 -16.16
CA GLY A 457 -21.28 -4.00 -16.35
C GLY A 457 -19.92 -3.35 -16.11
N PHE A 458 -18.86 -4.14 -16.30
CA PHE A 458 -17.50 -3.59 -16.37
C PHE A 458 -17.35 -2.87 -17.71
N VAL A 459 -17.30 -1.54 -17.70
CA VAL A 459 -17.07 -0.72 -18.91
C VAL A 459 -15.56 -0.56 -19.12
N PRO A 460 -14.92 -1.39 -19.97
CA PRO A 460 -13.46 -1.44 -20.05
C PRO A 460 -12.85 -0.16 -20.61
N ASP A 461 -13.66 0.65 -21.28
CA ASP A 461 -13.20 1.82 -22.03
C ASP A 461 -13.16 3.11 -21.21
N ARG A 462 -13.64 3.08 -19.95
CA ARG A 462 -13.68 4.27 -19.08
C ARG A 462 -13.25 3.93 -17.66
N PHE A 463 -12.06 4.39 -17.28
CA PHE A 463 -11.56 4.32 -15.91
C PHE A 463 -11.66 5.72 -15.27
N PRO A 464 -12.58 5.97 -14.33
CA PRO A 464 -12.84 7.32 -13.83
C PRO A 464 -11.67 7.94 -13.04
N TRP A 465 -10.75 7.11 -12.54
CA TRP A 465 -9.51 7.59 -11.92
C TRP A 465 -8.39 7.87 -12.96
N VAL A 466 -8.60 7.64 -14.25
CA VAL A 466 -7.69 8.12 -15.30
C VAL A 466 -8.31 9.37 -15.90
N ILE A 467 -7.82 10.54 -15.48
CA ILE A 467 -8.40 11.82 -15.86
C ILE A 467 -8.00 12.19 -17.30
N PRO A 468 -8.95 12.46 -18.22
CA PRO A 468 -8.65 12.93 -19.57
C PRO A 468 -7.90 14.27 -19.58
N PRO A 469 -7.04 14.55 -20.57
CA PRO A 469 -6.22 15.76 -20.61
C PRO A 469 -7.00 17.09 -20.50
N LEU A 470 -8.22 17.15 -21.05
CA LEU A 470 -9.06 18.35 -21.00
C LEU A 470 -9.51 18.69 -19.57
N GLN A 471 -9.66 17.68 -18.70
CA GLN A 471 -10.05 17.83 -17.29
C GLN A 471 -8.85 18.01 -16.35
N GLN A 472 -7.62 17.90 -16.84
CA GLN A 472 -6.42 18.12 -16.02
C GLN A 472 -6.06 19.63 -15.89
N LYS A 473 -6.57 20.49 -16.77
CA LYS A 473 -6.28 21.94 -16.77
C LYS A 473 -7.15 22.75 -15.80
N HIS A 474 -8.26 22.18 -15.37
CA HIS A 474 -9.13 22.75 -14.36
C HIS A 474 -9.32 21.68 -13.31
N PRO A 475 -8.76 21.81 -12.09
CA PRO A 475 -9.23 20.98 -10.99
C PRO A 475 -10.75 21.13 -10.98
N ILE A 476 -11.47 20.01 -10.90
CA ILE A 476 -12.93 19.97 -10.97
C ILE A 476 -13.47 20.99 -9.98
N SER A 477 -13.79 22.20 -10.44
CA SER A 477 -14.76 22.99 -9.73
C SER A 477 -16.04 22.21 -9.95
N LEU A 478 -16.64 21.72 -8.87
CA LEU A 478 -18.04 21.38 -8.88
C LEU A 478 -18.80 22.69 -9.13
N SER A 479 -18.78 23.14 -10.39
CA SER A 479 -19.56 24.26 -10.85
C SER A 479 -21.01 23.82 -10.72
N SER A 480 -21.83 24.70 -10.17
CA SER A 480 -23.27 24.59 -9.93
C SER A 480 -24.13 24.43 -11.21
N GLY A 481 -23.58 23.85 -12.27
CA GLY A 481 -24.35 23.35 -13.39
C GLY A 481 -25.10 22.10 -12.93
N SER A 482 -26.37 22.02 -13.33
CA SER A 482 -27.26 20.88 -13.10
C SER A 482 -26.48 19.57 -13.21
N PRO A 483 -26.51 18.68 -12.20
CA PRO A 483 -25.84 17.40 -12.33
C PRO A 483 -26.42 16.70 -13.56
N GLU A 484 -25.57 16.39 -14.55
CA GLU A 484 -25.90 15.27 -15.43
C GLU A 484 -26.23 14.12 -14.50
N LYS A 485 -27.42 13.53 -14.71
CA LYS A 485 -28.01 12.56 -13.79
C LYS A 485 -26.94 11.58 -13.30
N PRO A 486 -26.73 11.46 -11.98
CA PRO A 486 -25.81 10.46 -11.45
C PRO A 486 -26.21 9.10 -12.01
N LEU A 487 -25.20 8.25 -12.24
CA LEU A 487 -25.39 6.83 -12.54
C LEU A 487 -26.15 6.21 -11.37
N LEU A 488 -27.48 6.18 -11.49
CA LEU A 488 -28.38 5.52 -10.57
C LEU A 488 -28.05 4.03 -10.61
N VAL A 489 -27.36 3.54 -9.59
CA VAL A 489 -27.37 2.12 -9.26
C VAL A 489 -28.80 1.80 -8.82
N GLN A 490 -29.66 1.42 -9.76
CA GLN A 490 -30.96 0.87 -9.44
C GLN A 490 -30.77 -0.56 -8.90
N GLY A 491 -30.32 -0.66 -7.66
CA GLY A 491 -30.60 -1.82 -6.84
C GLY A 491 -32.07 -1.74 -6.42
N ARG A 492 -32.83 -2.82 -6.59
CA ARG A 492 -34.09 -2.94 -5.83
C ARG A 492 -33.70 -3.04 -4.36
N ILE A 493 -34.25 -2.13 -3.56
CA ILE A 493 -34.22 -2.17 -2.09
C ILE A 493 -34.95 -3.42 -1.63
#